data_AF-A0A950SZG0-F1
#
_entry.id   AF-A0A950SZG0-F1
#
_cell.length_a   1.000
_cell.length_b   1.000
_cell.length_c   1.000
_cell.angle_alpha   90.00
_cell.angle_beta   90.00
_cell.angle_gamma   90.00
#
_symmetry.space_group_name_H-M   'P 1'
#
loop_
_entity.id
_entity.type
_entity.pdbx_description
1 polymer ?
#
loop_
_entity_poly.entity_id
_entity_poly.type
_entity_poly.pdbx_seq_one_letter_code
_entity_poly.pdbx_strand_id
1 'polypeptide(L)'
;MTNKAVVTTVVDAAVRNRAARSLGQAGVRLPRFAELADPSTMPQSRIEALRRADPDRPDPANLFRVHWYNDRRRDGFAGAPAHLVLPSELTGVRAPIVVALGCFFPMIAAHKVLAGYGCLIPQLVTGRFDPARHRAVWPSTGNYCRGGVAISRILGCHGVAVLPAGMSEERFEWLRAWVSRPEDIIRTPGSESNVKEIYDKCAELARDPDNLVLNQFAEFGNYVAHYTCSGPA
;
A
#
# COMPACT_ATOMS: atom_id res chain seq x y z
N MET A 1 -15.75 -22.35 0.77
CA MET A 1 -15.82 -21.61 -0.51
C MET A 1 -14.40 -21.54 -1.06
N THR A 2 -14.14 -22.08 -2.25
CA THR A 2 -12.82 -22.00 -2.91
C THR A 2 -12.46 -20.53 -3.09
N ASN A 3 -11.56 -20.03 -2.24
CA ASN A 3 -11.00 -18.70 -2.34
C ASN A 3 -10.16 -18.69 -3.63
N LYS A 4 -10.76 -18.24 -4.73
CA LYS A 4 -10.00 -18.06 -5.98
C LYS A 4 -8.89 -17.07 -5.66
N ALA A 5 -7.65 -17.51 -5.85
CA ALA A 5 -6.42 -16.74 -5.63
C ALA A 5 -6.51 -15.30 -6.15
N VAL A 6 -7.17 -15.12 -7.31
CA VAL A 6 -7.53 -13.82 -7.85
C VAL A 6 -9.00 -13.84 -8.25
N VAL A 7 -9.77 -12.85 -7.78
CA VAL A 7 -11.17 -12.67 -8.18
C VAL A 7 -11.21 -11.68 -9.34
N THR A 8 -11.65 -12.15 -10.50
CA THR A 8 -11.71 -11.36 -11.76
C THR A 8 -13.10 -10.85 -12.08
N THR A 9 -14.09 -11.16 -11.25
CA THR A 9 -15.50 -10.77 -11.43
C THR A 9 -15.99 -9.94 -10.26
N VAL A 10 -17.03 -9.14 -10.47
CA VAL A 10 -17.71 -8.45 -9.38
C VAL A 10 -18.50 -9.48 -8.58
N VAL A 11 -18.22 -9.59 -7.28
CA VAL A 11 -18.88 -10.50 -6.34
C VAL A 11 -20.16 -9.87 -5.79
N ASP A 12 -20.10 -8.59 -5.43
CA ASP A 12 -21.26 -7.82 -4.97
C ASP A 12 -21.28 -6.44 -5.64
N ALA A 13 -22.20 -6.24 -6.58
CA ALA A 13 -22.33 -4.98 -7.30
C ALA A 13 -22.83 -3.84 -6.41
N ALA A 14 -23.64 -4.13 -5.38
CA ALA A 14 -24.16 -3.11 -4.48
C ALA A 14 -23.05 -2.56 -3.58
N VAL A 15 -22.22 -3.43 -3.00
CA VAL A 15 -21.02 -3.05 -2.23
C VAL A 15 -20.05 -2.25 -3.09
N ARG A 16 -19.71 -2.77 -4.29
CA ARG A 16 -18.82 -2.07 -5.23
C ARG A 16 -19.34 -0.67 -5.56
N ASN A 17 -20.64 -0.52 -5.83
CA ASN A 17 -21.24 0.77 -6.17
C ASN A 17 -21.27 1.72 -4.96
N ARG A 18 -21.46 1.23 -3.73
CA ARG A 18 -21.31 2.04 -2.51
C ARG A 18 -19.87 2.51 -2.33
N ALA A 19 -18.89 1.62 -2.49
CA ALA A 19 -17.48 1.97 -2.44
C ALA A 19 -17.13 3.05 -3.47
N ALA A 20 -17.56 2.89 -4.72
CA ALA A 20 -17.34 3.88 -5.78
C ALA A 20 -17.95 5.24 -5.45
N ARG A 21 -19.17 5.28 -4.88
CA ARG A 21 -19.79 6.54 -4.44
C ARG A 21 -19.03 7.20 -3.29
N SER A 22 -18.62 6.42 -2.29
CA SER A 22 -17.83 6.93 -1.15
C SER A 22 -16.51 7.55 -1.62
N LEU A 23 -15.77 6.84 -2.47
CA LEU A 23 -14.53 7.36 -3.07
C LEU A 23 -14.78 8.62 -3.90
N GLY A 24 -15.85 8.63 -4.70
CA GLY A 24 -16.23 9.82 -5.49
C GLY A 24 -16.54 11.04 -4.62
N GLN A 25 -17.25 10.86 -3.51
CA GLN A 25 -17.53 11.92 -2.53
C GLN A 25 -16.26 12.44 -1.85
N ALA A 26 -15.29 11.57 -1.62
CA ALA A 26 -13.97 11.92 -1.11
C ALA A 26 -13.02 12.53 -2.17
N GLY A 27 -13.48 12.71 -3.41
CA GLY A 27 -12.65 13.21 -4.51
C GLY A 27 -11.56 12.24 -4.97
N VAL A 28 -11.66 10.97 -4.59
CA VAL A 28 -10.65 9.94 -4.86
C VAL A 28 -10.88 9.31 -6.22
N ARG A 29 -9.81 9.24 -7.01
CA ARG A 29 -9.75 8.42 -8.23
C ARG A 29 -8.62 7.41 -8.12
N LEU A 30 -8.94 6.16 -8.41
CA LEU A 30 -8.00 5.05 -8.36
C LEU A 30 -7.16 5.00 -9.65
N PRO A 31 -5.82 5.00 -9.59
CA PRO A 31 -4.98 4.68 -10.75
C PRO A 31 -5.13 3.22 -11.15
N ARG A 32 -5.10 2.95 -12.46
CA ARG A 32 -4.95 1.59 -12.97
C ARG A 32 -3.52 1.11 -12.76
N PHE A 33 -3.29 -0.19 -12.62
CA PHE A 33 -1.93 -0.72 -12.61
C PHE A 33 -1.15 -0.36 -13.88
N ALA A 34 -1.81 -0.27 -15.03
CA ALA A 34 -1.18 0.20 -16.27
C ALA A 34 -0.65 1.65 -16.16
N GLU A 35 -1.37 2.53 -15.46
CA GLU A 35 -0.91 3.91 -15.22
C GLU A 35 0.24 3.96 -14.20
N LEU A 36 0.27 3.05 -13.23
CA LEU A 36 1.38 2.95 -12.28
C LEU A 36 2.63 2.30 -12.91
N ALA A 37 2.45 1.37 -13.84
CA ALA A 37 3.52 0.72 -14.59
C ALA A 37 4.14 1.67 -15.63
N ASP A 38 3.33 2.52 -16.26
CA ASP A 38 3.78 3.58 -17.16
C ASP A 38 3.09 4.91 -16.82
N PRO A 39 3.69 5.71 -15.91
CA PRO A 39 3.15 7.00 -15.50
C PRO A 39 3.07 8.05 -16.63
N SER A 40 3.76 7.84 -17.76
CA SER A 40 3.65 8.74 -18.92
C SER A 40 2.27 8.69 -19.57
N THR A 41 1.51 7.61 -19.34
CA THR A 41 0.12 7.45 -19.81
C THR A 41 -0.91 8.21 -18.99
N MET A 42 -0.50 8.80 -17.86
CA MET A 42 -1.41 9.55 -16.99
C MET A 42 -1.88 10.84 -17.67
N PRO A 43 -3.17 11.22 -17.53
CA PRO A 43 -3.65 12.50 -18.03
C PRO A 43 -2.87 13.67 -17.42
N GLN A 44 -2.61 14.70 -18.23
CA GLN A 44 -1.87 15.90 -17.80
C GLN A 44 -2.46 16.54 -16.52
N SER A 45 -3.78 16.55 -16.37
CA SER A 45 -4.45 17.05 -15.17
C SER A 45 -4.08 16.29 -13.88
N ARG A 46 -3.70 15.01 -13.98
CA ARG A 46 -3.21 14.21 -12.84
C ARG A 46 -1.78 14.59 -12.50
N ILE A 47 -0.93 14.73 -13.50
CA ILE A 47 0.47 15.18 -13.32
C ILE A 47 0.51 16.57 -12.67
N GLU A 48 -0.38 17.47 -13.08
CA GLU A 48 -0.49 18.80 -12.47
C GLU A 48 -0.99 18.77 -11.03
N ALA A 49 -1.95 17.90 -10.71
CA ALA A 49 -2.40 17.69 -9.34
C ALA A 49 -1.27 17.16 -8.44
N LEU A 50 -0.45 16.23 -8.95
CA LEU A 50 0.69 15.68 -8.22
C LEU A 50 1.69 16.76 -7.79
N ARG A 51 1.98 17.74 -8.67
CA ARG A 51 2.92 18.84 -8.37
C ARG A 51 2.49 19.72 -7.20
N ARG A 52 1.18 19.77 -6.90
CA ARG A 52 0.61 20.58 -5.82
C ARG A 52 0.46 19.79 -4.52
N ALA A 53 0.44 18.46 -4.60
CA ALA A 53 0.29 17.59 -3.45
C ALA A 53 1.65 17.36 -2.77
N ASP A 54 1.66 17.49 -1.44
CA ASP A 54 2.79 17.04 -0.63
C ASP A 54 2.86 15.51 -0.66
N PRO A 55 3.97 14.90 -1.15
CA PRO A 55 4.09 13.45 -1.30
C PRO A 55 3.98 12.68 0.02
N ASP A 56 4.17 13.34 1.17
CA ASP A 56 4.16 12.72 2.49
C ASP A 56 2.85 12.98 3.28
N ARG A 57 1.82 13.51 2.61
CA ARG A 57 0.49 13.77 3.19
C ARG A 57 -0.56 12.82 2.58
N PRO A 58 -1.70 12.58 3.29
CA PRO A 58 -2.79 11.73 2.79
C PRO A 58 -3.65 12.45 1.74
N ASP A 59 -3.03 12.89 0.65
CA ASP A 59 -3.70 13.50 -0.50
C ASP A 59 -4.09 12.42 -1.54
N PRO A 60 -5.34 12.39 -2.04
CA PRO A 60 -5.75 11.47 -3.09
C PRO A 60 -4.88 11.46 -4.35
N ALA A 61 -4.24 12.58 -4.69
CA ALA A 61 -3.30 12.65 -5.80
C ALA A 61 -2.13 11.68 -5.61
N ASN A 62 -1.66 11.47 -4.37
CA ASN A 62 -0.52 10.61 -4.08
C ASN A 62 -0.74 9.12 -4.43
N LEU A 63 -1.97 8.67 -4.68
CA LEU A 63 -2.21 7.34 -5.27
C LEU A 63 -1.50 7.19 -6.62
N PHE A 64 -1.43 8.27 -7.40
CA PHE A 64 -0.73 8.30 -8.70
C PHE A 64 0.80 8.40 -8.54
N ARG A 65 1.34 8.49 -7.32
CA ARG A 65 2.79 8.37 -7.05
C ARG A 65 3.18 6.96 -6.58
N VAL A 66 2.26 6.01 -6.52
CA VAL A 66 2.53 4.65 -6.02
C VAL A 66 3.23 3.80 -7.10
N HIS A 67 4.40 4.25 -7.56
CA HIS A 67 5.20 3.62 -8.60
C HIS A 67 6.71 3.96 -8.47
N TRP A 68 7.56 3.32 -9.29
CA TRP A 68 9.01 3.44 -9.22
C TRP A 68 9.61 4.69 -9.89
N TYR A 69 8.91 5.25 -10.87
CA TYR A 69 9.37 6.38 -11.68
C TYR A 69 9.26 7.76 -11.01
N ASN A 70 9.09 7.85 -9.69
CA ASN A 70 9.15 9.16 -9.02
C ASN A 70 10.58 9.70 -9.10
N ASP A 71 10.74 10.96 -9.48
CA ASP A 71 12.06 11.59 -9.44
C ASP A 71 12.53 11.86 -8.00
N ARG A 72 13.80 12.25 -7.85
CA ARG A 72 14.40 12.51 -6.53
C ARG A 72 13.74 13.66 -5.76
N ARG A 73 13.16 14.62 -6.48
CA ARG A 73 12.46 15.77 -5.89
C ARG A 73 11.04 15.41 -5.48
N ARG A 74 10.51 14.30 -6.00
CA ARG A 74 9.13 13.85 -5.86
C ARG A 74 8.14 14.94 -6.32
N ASP A 75 8.48 15.71 -7.35
CA ASP A 75 7.60 16.69 -8.01
C ASP A 75 7.37 16.39 -9.51
N GLY A 76 8.06 15.38 -10.06
CA GLY A 76 7.83 14.83 -11.40
C GLY A 76 8.20 13.35 -11.52
N PHE A 77 8.39 12.92 -12.78
CA PHE A 77 8.73 11.55 -13.13
C PHE A 77 10.12 11.46 -13.76
N ALA A 78 10.81 10.36 -13.50
CA ALA A 78 12.07 10.01 -14.13
C ALA A 78 11.87 8.98 -15.25
N GLY A 79 12.75 8.96 -16.24
CA GLY A 79 12.70 7.99 -17.35
C GLY A 79 13.08 6.55 -16.97
N ALA A 80 13.60 6.36 -15.76
CA ALA A 80 13.91 5.06 -15.16
C ALA A 80 13.76 5.16 -13.64
N PRO A 81 13.56 4.04 -12.92
CA PRO A 81 13.58 4.05 -11.47
C PRO A 81 14.86 4.64 -10.92
N ALA A 82 14.73 5.41 -9.84
CA ALA A 82 15.90 5.90 -9.14
C ALA A 82 16.73 4.71 -8.64
N HIS A 83 18.02 4.72 -8.95
CA HIS A 83 18.93 3.65 -8.58
C HIS A 83 20.33 4.18 -8.25
N LEU A 84 21.11 3.34 -7.57
CA LEU A 84 22.55 3.49 -7.40
C LEU A 84 23.24 2.33 -8.13
N VAL A 85 24.37 2.60 -8.76
CA VAL A 85 25.23 1.55 -9.31
C VAL A 85 26.44 1.43 -8.39
N LEU A 86 26.59 0.28 -7.73
CA LEU A 86 27.73 -0.03 -6.90
C LEU A 86 28.74 -0.81 -7.75
N PRO A 87 29.92 -0.22 -8.04
CA PRO A 87 30.88 -0.85 -8.94
C PRO A 87 31.74 -1.89 -8.20
N SER A 88 32.58 -2.61 -8.94
CA SER A 88 33.45 -3.65 -8.39
C SER A 88 34.46 -3.11 -7.37
N GLU A 89 34.93 -1.86 -7.55
CA GLU A 89 35.90 -1.20 -6.67
C GLU A 89 35.32 -0.97 -5.26
N LEU A 90 34.00 -0.84 -5.14
CA LEU A 90 33.32 -0.65 -3.86
C LEU A 90 32.91 -1.98 -3.22
N THR A 91 32.57 -2.98 -4.03
CA THR A 91 31.88 -4.20 -3.56
C THR A 91 32.77 -5.44 -3.56
N GLY A 92 33.86 -5.46 -4.34
CA GLY A 92 34.66 -6.64 -4.63
C GLY A 92 33.97 -7.68 -5.52
N VAL A 93 32.73 -7.43 -5.96
CA VAL A 93 31.97 -8.33 -6.85
C VAL A 93 32.28 -7.97 -8.30
N ARG A 94 32.56 -8.99 -9.15
CA ARG A 94 32.92 -8.76 -10.57
C ARG A 94 31.84 -8.05 -11.39
N ALA A 95 30.57 -8.24 -11.03
CA ALA A 95 29.44 -7.63 -11.71
C ALA A 95 28.98 -6.37 -10.95
N PRO A 96 28.61 -5.28 -11.65
CA PRO A 96 27.97 -4.12 -11.02
C PRO A 96 26.68 -4.53 -10.29
N ILE A 97 26.47 -3.98 -9.09
CA ILE A 97 25.24 -4.18 -8.32
C ILE A 97 24.37 -2.93 -8.46
N VAL A 98 23.18 -3.08 -9.02
CA VAL A 98 22.19 -1.99 -9.13
C VAL A 98 21.25 -2.06 -7.93
N VAL A 99 21.17 -0.97 -7.18
CA VAL A 99 20.29 -0.82 -6.02
C VAL A 99 19.11 0.08 -6.40
N ALA A 100 17.93 -0.51 -6.56
CA ALA A 100 16.71 0.24 -6.79
C ALA A 100 16.26 0.98 -5.51
N LEU A 101 15.97 2.27 -5.63
CA LEU A 101 15.65 3.15 -4.50
C LEU A 101 14.14 3.28 -4.30
N GLY A 102 13.59 2.48 -3.39
CA GLY A 102 12.18 2.54 -3.00
C GLY A 102 11.81 3.71 -2.07
N CYS A 103 12.77 4.56 -1.70
CA CYS A 103 12.56 5.68 -0.76
C CYS A 103 11.75 6.84 -1.35
N PHE A 104 11.59 6.89 -2.67
CA PHE A 104 10.81 7.95 -3.34
C PHE A 104 9.31 7.64 -3.46
N PHE A 105 8.86 6.49 -2.96
CA PHE A 105 7.43 6.21 -2.83
C PHE A 105 6.78 7.17 -1.82
N PRO A 106 5.51 7.57 -2.05
CA PRO A 106 4.83 8.56 -1.24
C PRO A 106 4.53 8.04 0.17
N MET A 107 4.32 8.96 1.11
CA MET A 107 3.78 8.78 2.47
C MET A 107 4.66 8.03 3.47
N ILE A 108 5.27 6.92 3.04
CA ILE A 108 6.02 6.01 3.92
C ILE A 108 7.50 5.89 3.54
N ALA A 109 7.92 6.52 2.43
CA ALA A 109 9.25 6.37 1.83
C ALA A 109 9.64 4.90 1.59
N ALA A 110 8.68 4.09 1.14
CA ALA A 110 8.89 2.67 0.87
C ALA A 110 7.87 2.12 -0.14
N HIS A 111 8.32 1.22 -1.01
CA HIS A 111 7.48 0.55 -2.02
C HIS A 111 6.34 -0.30 -1.43
N LYS A 112 6.32 -0.56 -0.12
CA LYS A 112 5.23 -1.32 0.52
C LYS A 112 3.88 -0.63 0.47
N VAL A 113 3.81 0.65 0.10
CA VAL A 113 2.55 1.33 -0.22
C VAL A 113 1.91 0.79 -1.51
N LEU A 114 2.72 0.32 -2.48
CA LEU A 114 2.24 -0.41 -3.66
C LEU A 114 1.65 -1.76 -3.28
N ALA A 115 2.27 -2.48 -2.34
CA ALA A 115 1.70 -3.71 -1.81
C ALA A 115 0.35 -3.46 -1.11
N GLY A 116 0.26 -2.41 -0.28
CA GLY A 116 -1.01 -2.00 0.36
C GLY A 116 -2.11 -1.68 -0.66
N TYR A 117 -1.77 -0.91 -1.70
CA TYR A 117 -2.68 -0.61 -2.81
C TYR A 117 -3.10 -1.90 -3.55
N GLY A 118 -2.12 -2.73 -3.90
CA GLY A 118 -2.33 -4.00 -4.60
C GLY A 118 -3.25 -4.96 -3.86
N CYS A 119 -3.22 -4.98 -2.52
CA CYS A 119 -4.08 -5.84 -1.71
C CYS A 119 -5.51 -5.30 -1.54
N LEU A 120 -5.70 -4.00 -1.30
CA LEU A 120 -7.03 -3.45 -0.98
C LEU A 120 -7.88 -3.16 -2.22
N ILE A 121 -7.28 -2.63 -3.30
CA ILE A 121 -8.04 -2.20 -4.48
C ILE A 121 -8.84 -3.34 -5.13
N PRO A 122 -8.30 -4.56 -5.31
CA PRO A 122 -9.09 -5.68 -5.82
C PRO A 122 -10.34 -5.95 -4.98
N GLN A 123 -10.26 -5.79 -3.66
CA GLN A 123 -11.39 -6.02 -2.75
C GLN A 123 -12.49 -4.95 -2.94
N LEU A 124 -12.10 -3.69 -3.17
CA LEU A 124 -13.04 -2.60 -3.46
C LEU A 124 -13.73 -2.79 -4.82
N VAL A 125 -12.97 -3.03 -5.88
CA VAL A 125 -13.52 -3.09 -7.25
C VAL A 125 -14.34 -4.34 -7.52
N THR A 126 -14.13 -5.42 -6.74
CA THR A 126 -14.96 -6.63 -6.79
C THR A 126 -16.14 -6.61 -5.83
N GLY A 127 -16.26 -5.59 -4.96
CA GLY A 127 -17.34 -5.49 -3.98
C GLY A 127 -17.17 -6.39 -2.75
N ARG A 128 -15.95 -6.84 -2.46
CA ARG A 128 -15.63 -7.64 -1.26
C ARG A 128 -15.29 -6.78 -0.04
N PHE A 129 -15.04 -5.49 -0.24
CA PHE A 129 -14.76 -4.52 0.82
C PHE A 129 -15.73 -3.33 0.74
N ASP A 130 -16.45 -3.07 1.83
CA ASP A 130 -17.30 -1.89 1.99
C ASP A 130 -16.59 -0.86 2.89
N PRO A 131 -16.15 0.29 2.36
CA PRO A 131 -15.44 1.32 3.13
C PRO A 131 -16.19 1.85 4.36
N ALA A 132 -17.53 1.79 4.35
CA ALA A 132 -18.35 2.31 5.44
C ALA A 132 -18.57 1.30 6.57
N ARG A 133 -18.21 0.02 6.35
CA ARG A 133 -18.51 -1.08 7.27
C ARG A 133 -17.26 -1.84 7.68
N HIS A 134 -16.40 -2.16 6.72
CA HIS A 134 -15.29 -3.07 6.95
C HIS A 134 -14.04 -2.35 7.47
N ARG A 135 -13.25 -3.10 8.24
CA ARG A 135 -11.94 -2.70 8.74
C ARG A 135 -10.86 -3.45 7.94
N ALA A 136 -9.93 -2.71 7.36
CA ALA A 136 -8.77 -3.26 6.68
C ALA A 136 -7.66 -3.55 7.70
N VAL A 137 -7.42 -4.82 8.02
CA VAL A 137 -6.43 -5.25 9.01
C VAL A 137 -5.11 -5.56 8.31
N TRP A 138 -4.04 -4.87 8.72
CA TRP A 138 -2.73 -4.87 8.07
C TRP A 138 -1.66 -5.49 8.97
N PRO A 139 -1.47 -6.83 8.94
CA PRO A 139 -0.43 -7.50 9.71
C PRO A 139 0.98 -7.25 9.13
N SER A 140 1.91 -6.79 9.96
CA SER A 140 3.30 -6.60 9.52
C SER A 140 4.30 -6.46 10.67
N THR A 141 5.53 -6.91 10.43
CA THR A 141 6.72 -6.56 11.23
C THR A 141 7.49 -5.35 10.66
N GLY A 142 7.02 -4.74 9.56
CA GLY A 142 7.72 -3.65 8.88
C GLY A 142 6.79 -2.70 8.13
N ASN A 143 7.24 -2.19 6.98
CA ASN A 143 6.58 -1.10 6.25
C ASN A 143 5.21 -1.44 5.64
N TYR A 144 4.80 -2.71 5.60
CA TYR A 144 3.52 -3.08 4.99
C TYR A 144 2.32 -2.56 5.79
N CYS A 145 2.39 -2.55 7.14
CA CYS A 145 1.31 -1.96 7.94
C CYS A 145 1.19 -0.45 7.69
N ARG A 146 2.32 0.28 7.61
CA ARG A 146 2.35 1.71 7.29
C ARG A 146 1.75 1.98 5.90
N GLY A 147 2.13 1.20 4.90
CA GLY A 147 1.59 1.31 3.54
C GLY A 147 0.09 1.06 3.49
N GLY A 148 -0.38 0.01 4.16
CA GLY A 148 -1.80 -0.31 4.27
C GLY A 148 -2.62 0.78 4.97
N VAL A 149 -2.13 1.30 6.11
CA VAL A 149 -2.77 2.41 6.83
C VAL A 149 -2.79 3.68 5.98
N ALA A 150 -1.69 4.00 5.29
CA ALA A 150 -1.61 5.15 4.39
C ALA A 150 -2.65 5.09 3.27
N ILE A 151 -2.76 3.94 2.59
CA ILE A 151 -3.78 3.71 1.56
C ILE A 151 -5.19 3.77 2.17
N SER A 152 -5.41 3.13 3.32
CA SER A 152 -6.72 3.17 4.00
C SER A 152 -7.14 4.60 4.31
N ARG A 153 -6.21 5.43 4.80
CA ARG A 153 -6.46 6.85 5.12
C ARG A 153 -6.86 7.65 3.90
N ILE A 154 -6.15 7.52 2.77
CA ILE A 154 -6.50 8.21 1.53
C ILE A 154 -7.87 7.76 1.00
N LEU A 155 -8.17 6.47 1.09
CA LEU A 155 -9.42 5.90 0.58
C LEU A 155 -10.61 6.08 1.54
N GLY A 156 -10.42 6.74 2.69
CA GLY A 156 -11.46 6.90 3.71
C GLY A 156 -11.91 5.57 4.34
N CYS A 157 -11.06 4.54 4.30
CA CYS A 157 -11.31 3.22 4.87
C CYS A 157 -10.79 3.14 6.32
N HIS A 158 -11.41 2.31 7.15
CA HIS A 158 -10.93 2.05 8.51
C HIS A 158 -9.72 1.11 8.49
N GLY A 159 -8.50 1.65 8.60
CA GLY A 159 -7.25 0.87 8.63
C GLY A 159 -6.79 0.51 10.05
N VAL A 160 -6.43 -0.75 10.27
CA VAL A 160 -5.94 -1.29 11.55
C VAL A 160 -4.54 -1.87 11.35
N ALA A 161 -3.56 -1.40 12.11
CA ALA A 161 -2.20 -1.93 12.10
C ALA A 161 -2.04 -3.03 13.17
N VAL A 162 -1.53 -4.19 12.78
CA VAL A 162 -1.16 -5.26 13.72
C VAL A 162 0.35 -5.50 13.59
N LEU A 163 1.09 -5.19 14.64
CA LEU A 163 2.55 -5.27 14.66
C LEU A 163 3.09 -5.60 16.06
N PRO A 164 4.31 -6.13 16.18
CA PRO A 164 4.90 -6.44 17.47
C PRO A 164 5.15 -5.19 18.32
N ALA A 165 5.14 -5.32 19.65
CA ALA A 165 5.37 -4.23 20.57
C ALA A 165 6.83 -3.74 20.56
N GLY A 166 7.79 -4.62 20.24
CA GLY A 166 9.22 -4.32 20.15
C GLY A 166 9.64 -3.65 18.84
N MET A 167 8.72 -3.05 18.10
CA MET A 167 9.04 -2.21 16.94
C MET A 167 9.54 -0.84 17.37
N SER A 168 10.25 -0.16 16.47
CA SER A 168 10.85 1.15 16.79
C SER A 168 9.79 2.20 17.16
N GLU A 169 10.16 3.15 18.03
CA GLU A 169 9.22 4.18 18.47
C GLU A 169 8.84 5.12 17.32
N GLU A 170 9.74 5.40 16.38
CA GLU A 170 9.44 6.20 15.18
C GLU A 170 8.34 5.56 14.33
N ARG A 171 8.29 4.22 14.30
CA ARG A 171 7.21 3.48 13.63
C ARG A 171 5.88 3.71 14.32
N PHE A 172 5.85 3.67 15.64
CA PHE A 172 4.63 3.92 16.42
C PHE A 172 4.21 5.39 16.36
N GLU A 173 5.15 6.33 16.37
CA GLU A 173 4.88 7.76 16.19
C GLU A 173 4.23 8.03 14.84
N TRP A 174 4.82 7.48 13.77
CA TRP A 174 4.22 7.58 12.43
C TRP A 174 2.82 6.97 12.43
N LEU A 175 2.61 5.77 13.00
CA LEU A 175 1.28 5.16 13.02
C LEU A 175 0.25 6.00 13.78
N ARG A 176 0.60 6.57 14.95
CA ARG A 176 -0.30 7.43 15.74
C ARG A 176 -0.77 8.66 14.97
N ALA A 177 0.09 9.22 14.10
CA ALA A 177 -0.28 10.35 13.26
C ALA A 177 -1.17 9.98 12.06
N TRP A 178 -1.28 8.69 11.72
CA TRP A 178 -1.92 8.23 10.48
C TRP A 178 -3.19 7.39 10.69
N VAL A 179 -3.28 6.64 11.80
CA VAL A 179 -4.51 5.92 12.15
C VAL A 179 -5.64 6.88 12.48
N SER A 180 -6.88 6.44 12.26
CA SER A 180 -8.04 7.27 12.62
C SER A 180 -8.31 7.27 14.12
N ARG A 181 -7.96 6.18 14.81
CA ARG A 181 -8.12 6.05 16.25
C ARG A 181 -6.91 5.35 16.87
N PRO A 182 -6.46 5.74 18.08
CA PRO A 182 -5.30 5.12 18.72
C PRO A 182 -5.41 3.59 18.91
N GLU A 183 -6.63 3.07 19.14
CA GLU A 183 -6.91 1.65 19.30
C GLU A 183 -6.72 0.82 18.01
N ASP A 184 -6.58 1.47 16.86
CA ASP A 184 -6.28 0.80 15.59
C ASP A 184 -4.81 0.39 15.47
N ILE A 185 -4.00 0.65 16.49
CA ILE A 185 -2.64 0.14 16.63
C ILE A 185 -2.65 -1.03 17.61
N ILE A 186 -2.71 -2.25 17.08
CA ILE A 186 -2.70 -3.47 17.88
C ILE A 186 -1.27 -3.97 18.03
N ARG A 187 -0.77 -3.93 19.26
CA ARG A 187 0.56 -4.40 19.64
C ARG A 187 0.50 -5.89 20.02
N THR A 188 1.26 -6.73 19.32
CA THR A 188 1.45 -8.14 19.70
C THR A 188 2.76 -8.33 20.47
N PRO A 189 2.93 -9.39 21.27
CA PRO A 189 4.24 -9.67 21.89
C PRO A 189 5.35 -9.86 20.85
N GLY A 190 6.59 -9.51 21.20
CA GLY A 190 7.79 -9.78 20.39
C GLY A 190 8.34 -8.62 19.57
N SER A 191 9.25 -8.93 18.63
CA SER A 191 9.97 -8.01 17.74
C SER A 191 9.92 -8.45 16.26
N GLU A 192 10.90 -8.09 15.42
CA GLU A 192 10.79 -8.13 13.94
C GLU A 192 10.61 -9.55 13.37
N SER A 193 10.98 -10.57 14.15
CA SER A 193 10.87 -11.98 13.77
C SER A 193 9.63 -12.69 14.37
N ASN A 194 8.86 -12.03 15.24
CA ASN A 194 7.68 -12.60 15.91
C ASN A 194 6.43 -12.48 15.04
N VAL A 195 6.40 -13.29 13.98
CA VAL A 195 5.33 -13.28 12.97
C VAL A 195 4.12 -14.12 13.41
N LYS A 196 4.33 -15.14 14.25
CA LYS A 196 3.24 -16.02 14.70
C LYS A 196 2.20 -15.27 15.51
N GLU A 197 2.62 -14.43 16.46
CA GLU A 197 1.77 -13.69 17.37
C GLU A 197 0.88 -12.68 16.63
N ILE A 198 1.40 -12.10 15.54
CA ILE A 198 0.63 -11.28 14.61
C ILE A 198 -0.49 -12.11 13.98
N TYR A 199 -0.18 -13.31 13.48
CA TYR A 199 -1.19 -14.16 12.84
C TYR A 199 -2.20 -14.77 13.81
N ASP A 200 -1.79 -15.09 15.03
CA ASP A 200 -2.72 -15.50 16.10
C ASP A 200 -3.73 -14.37 16.37
N LYS A 201 -3.25 -13.12 16.48
CA LYS A 201 -4.13 -11.97 16.64
C LYS A 201 -5.01 -11.73 15.41
N CYS A 202 -4.50 -11.92 14.19
CA CYS A 202 -5.33 -11.84 13.00
C CYS A 202 -6.41 -12.92 12.96
N ALA A 203 -6.12 -14.14 13.41
CA ALA A 203 -7.10 -15.22 13.49
C ALA A 203 -8.21 -14.89 14.50
N GLU A 204 -7.89 -14.23 15.61
CA GLU A 204 -8.87 -13.68 16.56
C GLU A 204 -9.74 -12.59 15.91
N LEU A 205 -9.12 -11.60 15.26
CA LEU A 205 -9.83 -10.49 14.62
C LEU A 205 -10.73 -10.96 13.47
N ALA A 206 -10.30 -11.97 12.71
CA ALA A 206 -11.05 -12.53 11.58
C ALA A 206 -12.35 -13.26 12.00
N ARG A 207 -12.59 -13.47 13.31
CA ARG A 207 -13.88 -13.97 13.81
C ARG A 207 -15.01 -12.95 13.66
N ASP A 208 -14.66 -11.67 13.61
CA ASP A 208 -15.60 -10.60 13.26
C ASP A 208 -15.64 -10.47 11.73
N PRO A 209 -16.81 -10.69 11.09
CA PRO A 209 -16.94 -10.63 9.63
C PRO A 209 -16.71 -9.23 9.04
N ASP A 210 -16.63 -8.19 9.88
CA ASP A 210 -16.36 -6.82 9.43
C ASP A 210 -14.85 -6.55 9.32
N ASN A 211 -14.00 -7.42 9.86
CA ASN A 211 -12.56 -7.35 9.68
C ASN A 211 -12.13 -8.13 8.42
N LEU A 212 -11.48 -7.43 7.49
CA LEU A 212 -10.79 -8.06 6.37
C LEU A 212 -9.28 -8.05 6.62
N VAL A 213 -8.71 -9.22 6.91
CA VAL A 213 -7.26 -9.40 7.09
C VAL A 213 -6.56 -9.44 5.74
N LEU A 214 -5.82 -8.37 5.42
CA LEU A 214 -5.07 -8.23 4.17
C LEU A 214 -3.64 -8.72 4.38
N ASN A 215 -3.46 -10.05 4.45
CA ASN A 215 -2.16 -10.67 4.67
C ASN A 215 -1.30 -10.63 3.39
N GLN A 216 -0.20 -9.87 3.39
CA GLN A 216 0.66 -9.68 2.22
C GLN A 216 1.23 -10.96 1.60
N PHE A 217 1.27 -12.08 2.33
CA PHE A 217 1.75 -13.37 1.82
C PHE A 217 0.63 -14.26 1.26
N ALA A 218 -0.64 -13.94 1.52
CA ALA A 218 -1.81 -14.65 1.00
C ALA A 218 -2.55 -13.86 -0.09
N GLU A 219 -2.40 -12.53 -0.11
CA GLU A 219 -3.02 -11.65 -1.08
C GLU A 219 -2.24 -11.64 -2.40
N PHE A 220 -2.75 -12.31 -3.43
CA PHE A 220 -2.17 -12.29 -4.77
C PHE A 220 -2.13 -10.88 -5.39
N GLY A 221 -2.97 -9.96 -4.91
CA GLY A 221 -2.92 -8.55 -5.30
C GLY A 221 -1.55 -7.91 -5.07
N ASN A 222 -0.83 -8.32 -4.02
CA ASN A 222 0.56 -7.91 -3.77
C ASN A 222 1.50 -8.36 -4.90
N TYR A 223 1.44 -9.66 -5.24
CA TYR A 223 2.23 -10.23 -6.33
C TYR A 223 1.92 -9.56 -7.67
N VAL A 224 0.63 -9.45 -8.03
CA VAL A 224 0.20 -8.87 -9.31
C VAL A 224 0.64 -7.41 -9.44
N ALA A 225 0.52 -6.61 -8.37
CA ALA A 225 0.96 -5.23 -8.37
C ALA A 225 2.46 -5.11 -8.67
N HIS A 226 3.29 -5.94 -8.03
CA HIS A 226 4.74 -5.93 -8.26
C HIS A 226 5.12 -6.56 -9.61
N TYR A 227 4.47 -7.63 -10.04
CA TYR A 227 4.68 -8.20 -11.38
C TYR A 227 4.37 -7.18 -12.47
N THR A 228 3.30 -6.40 -12.31
CA THR A 228 2.85 -5.43 -13.32
C THR A 228 3.63 -4.12 -13.27
N CYS A 229 4.00 -3.63 -12.08
CA CYS A 229 4.59 -2.30 -11.92
C CYS A 229 6.08 -2.33 -11.57
N SER A 230 6.53 -3.25 -10.71
CA SER A 230 7.95 -3.34 -10.33
C SER A 230 8.78 -4.12 -11.33
N GLY A 231 8.22 -5.19 -11.92
CA GLY A 231 8.94 -6.04 -12.86
C GLY A 231 9.38 -5.32 -14.15
N PRO A 232 8.50 -4.53 -14.79
CA PRO A 232 8.86 -3.74 -15.97
C PRO A 232 9.65 -2.45 -15.68
N ALA A 233 9.77 -2.06 -14.41
CA ALA A 233 10.43 -0.83 -14.01
C ALA A 233 11.96 -0.95 -14.03
#